data_AF-A0A2G5WI03-F1
#
_entry.id   AF-A0A2G5WI03-F1
#
_cell.length_a   1.000
_cell.length_b   1.000
_cell.length_c   1.000
_cell.angle_alpha   90.00
_cell.angle_beta   90.00
_cell.angle_gamma   90.00
#
_symmetry.space_group_name_H-M   'P 1'
#
loop_
_entity.id
_entity.type
_entity.pdbx_description
1 polymer ?
#
loop_
_entity_poly.entity_id
_entity_poly.type
_entity_poly.pdbx_seq_one_letter_code
_entity_poly.pdbx_strand_id
1 'polypeptide(L)'
;MKLIVAVVQDQDSNRLSSALTKNDFRNTKLASTGGFLRAGNTTFLMGVEDELVSKALDLIRENCRSRDQMVAPVSPMGGNADSYIPYPIEVEVGGATVFVLPIEQFHHF
;
A
#
# COMPACT_ATOMS: atom_id res chain seq x y z
N MET A 1 3.67 16.50 15.90
CA MET A 1 3.94 15.77 14.64
C MET A 1 3.65 14.28 14.80
N LYS A 2 3.24 13.63 13.70
CA LYS A 2 3.06 12.17 13.56
C LYS A 2 3.83 11.64 12.36
N LEU A 3 4.20 10.37 12.42
CA LEU A 3 4.69 9.61 11.28
C LEU A 3 3.55 8.74 10.77
N ILE A 4 3.13 8.96 9.53
CA ILE A 4 2.16 8.11 8.84
C ILE A 4 2.94 7.08 8.01
N VAL A 5 2.64 5.80 8.22
CA VAL A 5 3.11 4.67 7.42
C VAL A 5 1.92 4.11 6.66
N ALA A 6 1.86 4.31 5.34
CA ALA A 6 0.76 3.87 4.51
C ALA A 6 1.22 2.82 3.50
N VAL A 7 0.75 1.58 3.66
CA VAL A 7 0.94 0.49 2.70
C VAL A 7 -0.22 0.51 1.72
N VAL A 8 0.09 0.72 0.44
CA VAL A 8 -0.89 0.89 -0.64
C VAL A 8 -0.54 0.00 -1.82
N GLN A 9 -1.52 -0.26 -2.68
CA GLN A 9 -1.32 -1.00 -3.92
C GLN A 9 -0.47 -0.20 -4.92
N ASP A 10 0.39 -0.87 -5.69
CA ASP A 10 1.28 -0.22 -6.66
C ASP A 10 0.52 0.58 -7.73
N GLN A 11 -0.68 0.12 -8.12
CA GLN A 11 -1.53 0.80 -9.09
C GLN A 11 -1.99 2.18 -8.60
N ASP A 12 -2.13 2.37 -7.29
CA ASP A 12 -2.56 3.64 -6.69
C ASP A 12 -1.39 4.54 -6.30
N SER A 13 -0.16 4.00 -6.30
CA SER A 13 1.04 4.68 -5.80
C SER A 13 1.30 6.02 -6.47
N ASN A 14 1.29 6.07 -7.81
CA ASN A 14 1.58 7.32 -8.54
C ASN A 14 0.48 8.36 -8.35
N ARG A 15 -0.77 7.91 -8.28
CA ARG A 15 -1.94 8.76 -8.03
C ARG A 15 -1.86 9.38 -6.64
N LEU A 16 -1.61 8.57 -5.62
CA LEU A 16 -1.45 9.03 -4.24
C LEU A 16 -0.27 9.99 -4.10
N SER A 17 0.90 9.64 -4.65
CA SER A 17 2.09 10.51 -4.58
C SER A 17 1.83 11.89 -5.20
N SER A 18 1.13 11.93 -6.34
CA SER A 18 0.74 13.18 -7.00
C SER A 18 -0.24 13.99 -6.14
N ALA A 19 -1.24 13.35 -5.53
CA ALA A 19 -2.22 14.02 -4.67
C ALA A 19 -1.59 14.58 -3.38
N LEU A 20 -0.68 13.83 -2.77
CA LEU A 20 0.08 14.26 -1.60
C LEU A 20 0.96 15.48 -1.93
N THR A 21 1.72 15.41 -3.03
CA THR A 21 2.62 16.49 -3.45
C THR A 21 1.84 17.76 -3.80
N LYS A 22 0.68 17.65 -4.47
CA LYS A 22 -0.21 18.78 -4.77
C LYS A 22 -0.81 19.46 -3.54
N ASN A 23 -0.84 18.76 -2.41
CA ASN A 23 -1.35 19.26 -1.13
C ASN A 23 -0.21 19.56 -0.13
N ASP A 24 1.02 19.73 -0.64
CA ASP A 24 2.22 20.07 0.14
C ASP A 24 2.63 19.03 1.19
N PHE A 25 2.18 17.78 1.06
CA PHE A 25 2.64 16.67 1.91
C PHE A 25 3.96 16.09 1.41
N ARG A 26 5.02 16.27 2.22
CA ARG A 26 6.29 15.58 2.01
C ARG A 26 6.12 14.09 2.28
N ASN A 27 6.61 13.27 1.35
CA ASN A 27 6.51 11.82 1.44
C ASN A 27 7.79 11.15 0.93
N THR A 28 8.09 9.98 1.50
CA THR A 28 9.13 9.08 1.02
C THR A 28 8.47 7.77 0.59
N LYS A 29 8.74 7.34 -0.64
CA LYS A 29 8.19 6.13 -1.22
C LYS A 29 9.21 4.99 -1.14
N LEU A 30 8.77 3.82 -0.68
CA LEU A 30 9.54 2.58 -0.66
C LEU A 30 8.81 1.50 -1.45
N ALA A 31 9.55 0.73 -2.25
CA ALA A 31 9.07 -0.53 -2.79
C ALA A 31 9.07 -1.57 -1.66
N SER A 32 7.94 -2.24 -1.45
CA SER A 32 7.75 -3.25 -0.43
C SER A 32 7.06 -4.49 -1.02
N THR A 33 6.94 -5.56 -0.24
CA THR A 33 6.29 -6.80 -0.68
C THR A 33 5.35 -7.27 0.41
N GLY A 34 4.11 -7.57 0.03
CA GLY A 34 3.11 -8.10 0.96
C GLY A 34 3.43 -9.53 1.38
N GLY A 35 3.41 -9.83 2.68
CA GLY A 35 3.75 -11.16 3.19
C GLY A 35 2.80 -12.28 2.74
N PHE A 36 1.51 -11.97 2.58
CA PHE A 36 0.49 -12.95 2.21
C PHE A 36 0.52 -13.28 0.71
N LEU A 37 0.36 -12.27 -0.13
CA LEU A 37 0.29 -12.44 -1.59
C LEU A 37 1.67 -12.58 -2.25
N ARG A 38 2.75 -12.32 -1.50
CA ARG A 38 4.14 -12.22 -2.03
C ARG A 38 4.24 -11.30 -3.25
N ALA A 39 3.32 -10.34 -3.34
CA ALA A 39 3.20 -9.39 -4.43
C ALA A 39 3.80 -8.03 -4.03
N GLY A 40 4.34 -7.32 -5.02
CA GLY A 40 4.84 -5.96 -4.86
C GLY A 40 3.73 -5.01 -4.41
N ASN A 41 4.08 -4.13 -3.48
CA ASN A 41 3.25 -3.01 -3.07
C ASN A 41 4.15 -1.81 -2.72
N THR A 42 3.52 -0.68 -2.40
CA THR A 42 4.24 0.54 -2.08
C THR A 42 3.97 0.94 -0.64
N THR A 43 5.03 1.30 0.10
CA THR A 43 4.91 1.94 1.41
C THR A 43 5.28 3.43 1.31
N PHE A 44 4.42 4.29 1.83
CA PHE A 44 4.69 5.72 2.01
C PHE A 44 5.01 6.02 3.47
N LEU A 45 6.09 6.77 3.69
CA LEU A 45 6.45 7.38 4.97
C LEU A 45 6.23 8.88 4.89
N MET A 46 5.47 9.44 5.82
CA MET A 46 5.12 10.87 5.83
C MET A 46 5.21 11.43 7.25
N GLY A 47 6.09 12.41 7.45
CA GLY A 47 6.06 13.25 8.66
C GLY A 47 5.01 14.34 8.48
N VAL A 48 4.01 14.39 9.37
CA VAL A 48 2.85 15.26 9.24
C VAL A 48 2.58 15.99 10.56
N GLU A 49 2.21 17.27 10.50
CA GLU A 49 1.75 18.01 11.68
C GLU A 49 0.44 17.45 12.23
N ASP A 50 0.25 17.48 13.54
CA ASP A 50 -0.88 16.80 14.21
C ASP A 50 -2.24 17.25 13.67
N GLU A 51 -2.38 18.53 13.33
CA GLU A 51 -3.59 19.13 12.75
C GLU A 51 -3.86 18.70 11.30
N LEU A 52 -2.83 18.28 10.56
CA LEU A 52 -2.92 17.89 9.15
C LEU A 52 -3.10 16.38 8.96
N VAL A 53 -3.02 15.59 10.04
CA VAL A 53 -3.15 14.12 9.97
C VAL A 53 -4.46 13.71 9.31
N SER A 54 -5.59 14.29 9.71
CA SER A 54 -6.90 13.96 9.12
C SER A 54 -6.94 14.22 7.62
N LYS A 55 -6.41 15.37 7.17
CA LYS A 55 -6.33 15.71 5.75
C LYS A 55 -5.46 14.71 4.98
N ALA A 56 -4.33 14.28 5.55
CA ALA A 56 -3.49 13.25 4.93
C ALA A 56 -4.22 11.91 4.79
N LEU A 57 -4.96 11.50 5.83
CA LEU A 57 -5.77 10.27 5.81
C LEU A 57 -6.90 10.33 4.78
N ASP A 58 -7.55 11.47 4.62
CA ASP A 58 -8.59 11.67 3.61
C ASP A 58 -8.02 11.56 2.19
N LEU A 59 -6.86 12.17 1.93
CA LEU A 59 -6.17 12.02 0.64
C LEU A 59 -5.80 10.56 0.34
N ILE A 60 -5.36 9.80 1.34
CA ILE A 60 -5.09 8.36 1.18
C ILE A 60 -6.39 7.63 0.84
N ARG A 61 -7.47 7.88 1.58
CA ARG A 61 -8.78 7.23 1.36
C ARG A 61 -9.35 7.50 -0.04
N GLU A 62 -9.24 8.74 -0.52
CA GLU A 62 -9.79 9.14 -1.83
C GLU A 62 -9.00 8.56 -3.02
N ASN A 63 -7.72 8.27 -2.81
CA ASN A 63 -6.81 7.87 -3.88
C ASN A 63 -6.48 6.38 -3.89
N CYS A 64 -6.78 5.65 -2.82
CA CYS A 64 -6.55 4.21 -2.71
C CYS A 64 -7.86 3.43 -2.66
N ARG A 65 -8.06 2.49 -3.60
CA ARG A 65 -9.31 1.72 -3.73
C ARG A 65 -9.09 0.24 -3.45
N SER A 66 -10.07 -0.42 -2.82
CA SER A 66 -10.07 -1.88 -2.72
C SER A 66 -10.24 -2.52 -4.10
N ARG A 67 -9.61 -3.68 -4.28
CA ARG A 67 -9.65 -4.46 -5.54
C ARG A 67 -9.56 -5.94 -5.24
N ASP A 68 -10.18 -6.74 -6.09
CA ASP A 68 -9.99 -8.19 -6.09
C ASP A 68 -8.70 -8.52 -6.84
N GLN A 69 -7.78 -9.22 -6.16
CA GLN A 69 -6.55 -9.70 -6.76
C GLN A 69 -6.66 -11.21 -6.98
N MET A 70 -6.53 -11.63 -8.25
CA MET A 70 -6.46 -13.05 -8.60
C MET A 70 -5.09 -13.60 -8.22
N VAL A 71 -5.09 -14.65 -7.41
CA VAL A 71 -3.88 -15.41 -7.07
C VAL A 71 -3.90 -16.71 -7.85
N ALA A 72 -2.89 -16.91 -8.71
CA ALA A 72 -2.67 -18.18 -9.38
C ALA A 72 -2.16 -19.21 -8.35
N PRO A 73 -2.84 -20.34 -8.16
CA PRO A 73 -2.36 -21.38 -7.26
C PRO A 73 -1.05 -21.96 -7.78
N VAL A 74 -0.14 -22.31 -6.88
CA VAL A 74 1.11 -23.00 -7.24
C VAL A 74 0.77 -24.37 -7.84
N SER A 75 1.03 -24.55 -9.14
CA SER A 75 0.91 -25.85 -9.78
C SER A 75 1.85 -26.83 -9.09
N PRO A 76 1.36 -27.97 -8.57
CA PRO A 76 2.25 -29.00 -8.05
C PRO A 76 3.13 -29.49 -9.21
N MET A 77 4.42 -29.16 -9.17
CA MET A 77 5.40 -29.78 -10.05
C MET A 77 5.58 -31.25 -9.63
N GLY A 78 4.73 -32.12 -10.18
CA GLY A 78 4.77 -33.56 -9.98
C GLY A 78 3.87 -34.19 -11.03
N GLY A 79 4.50 -34.74 -12.07
CA GLY A 79 3.86 -35.06 -13.35
C GLY A 79 2.63 -35.95 -13.29
N ASN A 80 1.68 -35.64 -14.17
CA ASN A 80 0.97 -36.53 -15.09
C ASN A 80 0.19 -35.63 -16.07
N ALA A 81 0.00 -36.08 -17.31
CA ALA A 81 -0.43 -35.29 -18.46
C ALA A 81 -1.90 -34.81 -18.43
N ASP A 82 -2.59 -34.88 -17.30
CA ASP A 82 -3.90 -34.28 -17.09
C ASP A 82 -3.74 -33.05 -16.18
N SER A 83 -3.32 -31.94 -16.80
CA SER A 83 -3.12 -30.65 -16.14
C SER A 83 -4.37 -30.21 -15.38
N TYR A 84 -4.38 -30.43 -14.07
CA TYR A 84 -5.28 -29.72 -13.17
C TYR A 84 -4.91 -28.24 -13.26
N ILE A 85 -5.71 -27.44 -13.97
CA ILE A 85 -5.58 -25.98 -13.99
C ILE A 85 -6.27 -25.50 -12.71
N PRO A 86 -5.53 -25.09 -11.68
CA PRO A 86 -6.16 -24.72 -10.44
C PRO A 86 -6.87 -23.36 -10.65
N TYR A 87 -8.14 -23.28 -10.25
CA TYR A 87 -8.94 -22.06 -10.44
C TYR A 87 -8.32 -20.89 -9.66
N PRO A 88 -8.23 -19.69 -10.26
CA PRO A 88 -7.78 -18.51 -9.55
C PRO A 88 -8.64 -18.24 -8.32
N ILE A 89 -8.01 -17.92 -7.20
CA ILE A 89 -8.71 -17.48 -5.99
C ILE A 89 -8.68 -15.95 -5.99
N GLU A 90 -9.85 -15.33 -5.92
CA GLU A 90 -9.98 -13.88 -5.73
C GLU A 90 -9.78 -13.55 -4.25
N VAL A 91 -8.84 -12.66 -3.97
CA VAL A 91 -8.59 -12.12 -2.63
C VAL A 91 -8.86 -10.63 -2.66
N GLU A 92 -9.75 -10.14 -1.80
CA GLU A 92 -9.96 -8.70 -1.65
C GLU A 92 -8.73 -8.06 -1.02
N VAL A 93 -8.10 -7.15 -1.74
CA VAL A 93 -6.99 -6.33 -1.25
C VAL A 93 -7.55 -4.96 -0.91
N GLY A 94 -7.48 -4.58 0.36
CA GLY A 94 -7.87 -3.25 0.82
C GLY A 94 -7.11 -2.14 0.09
N GLY A 95 -7.68 -0.93 0.03
CA GLY A 95 -7.05 0.19 -0.67
C GLY A 95 -5.76 0.66 -0.01
N ALA A 96 -5.79 0.91 1.30
CA ALA A 96 -4.63 1.33 2.07
C ALA A 96 -4.69 0.76 3.50
N THR A 97 -3.55 0.27 3.99
CA THR A 97 -3.34 -0.03 5.41
C THR A 97 -2.46 1.08 5.98
N VAL A 98 -2.92 1.78 7.02
CA VAL A 98 -2.27 2.99 7.51
C VAL A 98 -2.02 2.91 9.01
N PHE A 99 -0.78 3.21 9.43
CA PHE A 99 -0.39 3.37 10.83
C PHE A 99 -0.03 4.83 11.08
N VAL A 100 -0.51 5.39 12.20
CA VAL A 100 -0.15 6.74 12.65
C VAL A 100 0.63 6.61 13.95
N LEU A 101 1.90 6.97 13.90
CA LEU A 101 2.85 6.80 14.99
C LEU A 101 3.17 8.18 15.63
N PRO A 102 3.31 8.27 16.96
CA PRO A 102 3.78 9.49 17.60
C PRO A 102 5.25 9.74 17.24
N ILE A 103 5.59 10.99 16.94
CA ILE A 103 6.98 11.43 16.82
C ILE A 103 7.32 12.20 18.09
N GLU A 104 8.35 11.76 18.81
CA GLU A 104 8.86 12.46 20.00
C GLU A 104 9.76 13.65 19.60
N GLN A 105 10.60 13.46 18.58
CA GLN A 105 11.54 14.48 18.09
C GLN A 105 11.60 14.47 16.56
N PHE A 106 11.65 15.66 15.96
CA PHE A 106 11.82 15.86 14.53
C PHE A 106 12.95 16.85 14.27
N HIS A 107 13.88 16.48 13.40
CA HIS A 107 15.02 17.30 13.01
C HIS A 107 15.15 17.32 11.49
N HIS A 108 15.50 18.49 10.95
CA HIS A 108 15.82 18.69 9.54
C HIS A 108 17.14 19.45 9.48
N PHE A 109 18.21 18.78 9.02
CA PHE A 109 19.56 19.33 8.93
C PHE A 109 19.85 19.88 7.53
#